data_AF-K8XNQ7-F1
#
_entry.id   AF-K8XNQ7-F1
#
_cell.length_a   1.000
_cell.length_b   1.000
_cell.length_c   1.000
_cell.angle_alpha   90.00
_cell.angle_beta   90.00
_cell.angle_gamma   90.00
#
_symmetry.space_group_name_H-M   'P 1'
#
loop_
_entity.id
_entity.type
_entity.pdbx_description
1 polymer ?
#
loop_
_entity_poly.entity_id
_entity_poly.type
_entity_poly.pdbx_seq_one_letter_code
_entity_poly.pdbx_strand_id
1 'polypeptide(L)'
;MSMIDRFFVWPIIVERHLGGNARGKSFAVPDTSLKAKVTIGRELITDADGREVVTTARISLPVGTPRIPAESLVTLPDRFGGSKVRVVAEAVRDSGRPALPKFYRLDLS
;
A
#
# COMPACT_ATOMS: atom_id res chain seq x y z
N MET A 1 -18.41 3.42 -11.21
CA MET A 1 -16.97 3.72 -11.09
C MET A 1 -16.82 5.02 -10.34
N SER A 2 -16.18 4.99 -9.17
CA SER A 2 -16.04 6.16 -8.30
C SER A 2 -15.11 7.20 -8.94
N MET A 3 -15.26 8.49 -8.63
CA MET A 3 -14.39 9.54 -9.18
C MET A 3 -12.92 9.32 -8.83
N ILE A 4 -12.64 8.65 -7.71
CA ILE A 4 -11.27 8.35 -7.29
C ILE A 4 -10.60 7.26 -8.15
N ASP A 5 -11.38 6.37 -8.76
CA ASP A 5 -10.85 5.23 -9.53
C ASP A 5 -10.02 5.69 -10.73
N ARG A 6 -10.31 6.89 -11.26
CA ARG A 6 -9.58 7.52 -12.37
C ARG A 6 -8.13 7.86 -12.02
N PHE A 7 -7.78 7.95 -10.74
CA PHE A 7 -6.42 8.23 -10.29
C PHE A 7 -5.58 6.97 -10.08
N PHE A 8 -6.18 5.77 -10.16
CA PHE A 8 -5.50 4.50 -10.03
C PHE A 8 -4.89 4.06 -11.36
N VAL A 9 -3.83 4.75 -11.77
CA VAL A 9 -3.24 4.60 -13.11
C VAL A 9 -1.85 3.96 -13.09
N TRP A 10 -1.17 4.00 -11.94
CA TRP A 10 0.22 3.56 -11.85
C TRP A 10 0.30 2.07 -11.53
N PRO A 11 0.98 1.26 -12.35
CA PRO A 11 1.14 -0.16 -12.07
C PRO A 11 2.07 -0.36 -10.87
N ILE A 12 1.66 -1.18 -9.91
CA ILE A 12 2.49 -1.58 -8.78
C ILE A 12 2.62 -3.09 -8.77
N ILE A 13 3.73 -3.60 -8.22
CA ILE A 13 3.91 -5.03 -8.00
C ILE A 13 3.82 -5.28 -6.50
N VAL A 14 2.95 -6.21 -6.09
CA VAL A 14 2.75 -6.52 -4.67
C VAL A 14 3.09 -7.98 -4.38
N GLU A 15 4.02 -8.18 -3.46
CA GLU A 15 4.35 -9.47 -2.84
C GLU A 15 3.74 -9.48 -1.44
N ARG A 16 2.56 -10.10 -1.31
CA ARG A 16 1.83 -10.15 -0.04
C ARG A 16 2.56 -11.01 0.98
N HIS A 17 2.75 -10.49 2.19
CA HIS A 17 3.36 -11.25 3.27
C HIS A 17 2.43 -12.39 3.71
N LEU A 18 2.98 -13.62 3.73
CA LEU A 18 2.27 -14.85 4.12
C LEU A 18 2.63 -15.31 5.55
N GLY A 19 3.40 -14.51 6.27
CA GLY A 19 4.00 -14.88 7.56
C GLY A 19 5.49 -15.21 7.41
N GLY A 20 6.11 -15.65 8.50
CA GLY A 20 7.51 -16.03 8.52
C GLY A 20 7.79 -17.16 9.51
N ASN A 21 8.89 -17.87 9.27
CA ASN A 21 9.42 -18.87 10.20
C ASN A 21 10.90 -18.57 10.48
N ALA A 22 11.59 -19.46 11.19
CA ALA A 22 13.00 -19.31 11.54
C ALA A 22 13.95 -19.10 10.34
N ARG A 23 13.52 -19.42 9.11
CA ARG A 23 14.30 -19.23 7.88
C ARG A 23 14.04 -17.88 7.20
N GLY A 24 13.07 -17.11 7.66
CA GLY A 24 12.73 -15.80 7.12
C GLY A 24 11.25 -15.63 6.79
N LYS A 25 10.96 -14.48 6.18
CA LYS A 25 9.61 -14.12 5.72
C LYS A 25 9.27 -14.83 4.43
N SER A 26 8.01 -15.25 4.33
CA SER A 26 7.43 -15.86 3.14
C SER A 26 6.48 -14.88 2.46
N PHE A 27 6.52 -14.85 1.13
CA PHE A 27 5.72 -13.94 0.32
C PHE A 27 4.94 -14.71 -0.73
N ALA A 28 3.77 -14.19 -1.10
CA ALA A 28 2.99 -14.69 -2.21
C ALA A 28 3.68 -14.39 -3.55
N VAL A 29 3.25 -15.08 -4.60
CA VAL A 29 3.64 -14.76 -5.98
C VAL A 29 3.36 -13.27 -6.25
N PRO A 30 4.28 -12.54 -6.92
CA PRO A 30 4.10 -11.13 -7.22
C PRO A 30 2.81 -10.87 -8.00
N ASP A 31 1.95 -10.01 -7.47
CA ASP A 31 0.74 -9.53 -8.11
C ASP A 31 1.06 -8.26 -8.91
N THR A 32 1.06 -8.41 -10.25
CA THR A 32 1.37 -7.34 -11.21
C THR A 32 0.12 -6.69 -11.81
N SER A 33 -1.07 -7.11 -11.36
CA SER A 33 -2.35 -6.66 -11.92
C SER A 33 -2.85 -5.33 -11.35
N LEU A 34 -2.25 -4.88 -10.24
CA LEU A 34 -2.75 -3.75 -9.47
C LEU A 34 -2.33 -2.41 -10.10
N LYS A 35 -3.30 -1.49 -10.14
CA LYS A 35 -3.06 -0.07 -10.43
C LYS A 35 -3.44 0.77 -9.23
N ALA A 36 -2.64 1.78 -8.95
CA ALA A 36 -2.79 2.63 -7.79
C ALA A 36 -2.52 4.10 -8.09
N LYS A 37 -2.92 4.94 -7.15
CA LYS A 37 -2.42 6.31 -7.04
C LYS A 37 -1.22 6.27 -6.10
N VAL A 38 -0.07 6.70 -6.57
CA VAL A 38 1.16 6.81 -5.76
C VAL A 38 1.34 8.28 -5.36
N THR A 39 1.61 8.51 -4.08
CA THR A 39 1.93 9.84 -3.54
C THR A 39 3.24 9.75 -2.77
N ILE A 40 4.25 10.49 -3.20
CA ILE A 40 5.55 10.55 -2.52
C ILE A 40 5.53 11.65 -1.47
N GLY A 41 6.03 11.35 -0.28
CA GLY A 41 6.04 12.28 0.83
C GLY A 41 6.46 11.59 2.11
N ARG A 42 7.06 12.36 3.03
CA ARG A 42 7.44 11.87 4.35
C ARG A 42 6.45 12.30 5.42
N GLU A 43 5.96 11.33 6.17
CA GLU A 43 5.05 11.54 7.30
C GLU A 43 5.41 10.56 8.41
N LEU A 44 5.44 11.04 9.65
CA LEU A 44 5.61 10.21 10.83
C LEU A 44 4.28 9.48 11.10
N ILE A 45 4.31 8.16 11.12
CA ILE A 45 3.15 7.32 11.45
C ILE A 45 3.50 6.37 12.58
N THR A 46 2.47 5.89 13.28
CA THR A 46 2.63 4.80 14.24
C THR A 46 2.36 3.47 13.53
N ASP A 47 3.31 2.54 13.62
CA ASP A 47 3.16 1.18 13.07
C ASP A 47 2.28 0.29 13.97
N ALA A 48 2.08 -0.97 13.55
CA ALA A 48 1.27 -1.93 14.30
C ALA A 48 1.85 -2.32 15.67
N ASP A 49 3.17 -2.13 15.87
CA ASP A 49 3.88 -2.40 17.12
C ASP A 49 3.91 -1.16 18.05
N GLY A 50 3.29 -0.05 17.64
CA GLY A 50 3.28 1.21 18.39
C GLY A 50 4.53 2.07 18.20
N ARG A 51 5.40 1.77 17.23
CA ARG A 51 6.62 2.53 16.96
C ARG A 51 6.37 3.65 15.95
N GLU A 52 7.09 4.75 16.11
CA GLU A 52 7.08 5.83 15.13
C GLU A 52 7.99 5.50 13.94
N VAL A 53 7.40 5.51 12.74
CA VAL A 53 8.08 5.20 11.48
C VAL A 53 7.84 6.35 10.50
N VAL A 54 8.91 6.79 9.83
CA VAL A 54 8.79 7.75 8.74
C VAL A 54 8.39 7.01 7.47
N THR A 55 7.20 7.32 6.96
CA THR A 55 6.77 6.87 5.63
C THR A 55 7.56 7.59 4.56
N THR A 56 7.81 6.95 3.42
CA THR A 56 8.41 7.60 2.23
C THR A 56 7.43 7.75 1.08
N ALA A 57 6.38 6.92 1.07
CA ALA A 57 5.35 6.95 0.06
C ALA A 57 4.01 6.42 0.60
N ARG A 58 2.93 6.82 -0.07
CA ARG A 58 1.58 6.33 0.17
C ARG A 58 0.98 5.82 -1.13
N ILE A 59 0.26 4.72 -1.02
CA ILE A 59 -0.47 4.09 -2.12
C ILE A 59 -1.96 4.15 -1.80
N SER A 60 -2.76 4.58 -2.77
CA SER A 60 -4.21 4.47 -2.71
C SER A 60 -4.70 3.52 -3.80
N LEU A 61 -5.55 2.58 -3.39
CA LEU A 61 -6.07 1.47 -4.17
C LEU A 61 -7.61 1.46 -4.12
N PRO A 62 -8.29 0.77 -5.06
CA PRO A 62 -9.70 0.49 -4.96
C PRO A 62 -10.05 -0.18 -3.63
N VAL A 63 -11.18 0.19 -3.01
CA VAL A 63 -11.59 -0.36 -1.71
C VAL A 63 -11.83 -1.88 -1.74
N GLY A 64 -12.16 -2.45 -2.90
CA GLY A 64 -12.34 -3.90 -3.09
C GLY A 64 -11.03 -4.68 -3.28
N THR A 65 -9.87 -4.03 -3.20
CA THR A 65 -8.58 -4.71 -3.34
C THR A 65 -8.39 -5.71 -2.20
N PRO A 66 -8.03 -6.98 -2.47
CA PRO A 66 -7.73 -7.95 -1.42
C PRO A 66 -6.64 -7.41 -0.49
N ARG A 67 -6.80 -7.64 0.81
CA ARG A 67 -5.92 -7.13 1.87
C ARG A 67 -4.44 -7.33 1.54
N ILE A 68 -3.65 -6.29 1.76
CA ILE A 68 -2.20 -6.31 1.62
C ILE A 68 -1.64 -6.06 3.02
N PRO A 69 -1.29 -7.12 3.78
CA PRO A 69 -0.91 -6.97 5.18
C PRO A 69 0.38 -6.17 5.34
N ALA A 70 0.60 -5.61 6.53
CA ALA A 70 1.89 -5.07 6.92
C ALA A 70 3.01 -6.11 6.70
N GLU A 71 4.22 -5.61 6.48
CA GLU A 71 5.40 -6.36 6.06
C GLU A 71 5.36 -6.91 4.62
N SER A 72 4.27 -6.72 3.88
CA SER A 72 4.25 -6.98 2.43
C SER A 72 5.25 -6.08 1.70
N LEU A 73 5.71 -6.52 0.53
CA LEU A 73 6.61 -5.75 -0.31
C LEU A 73 5.86 -5.17 -1.49
N VAL A 74 6.11 -3.90 -1.79
CA VAL A 74 5.56 -3.19 -2.93
C VAL A 74 6.70 -2.64 -3.77
N THR A 75 6.70 -2.99 -5.05
CA THR A 75 7.61 -2.36 -6.02
C THR A 75 6.88 -1.19 -6.67
N LEU A 76 7.45 0.00 -6.51
CA LEU A 76 6.94 1.23 -7.09
C LEU A 76 7.28 1.32 -8.59
N PRO A 77 6.50 2.04 -9.41
CA PRO A 77 6.89 2.33 -10.79
C PRO A 77 8.19 3.12 -10.85
N ASP A 78 8.94 2.98 -11.95
CA ASP A 78 10.23 3.68 -12.18
C ASP A 78 10.14 5.19 -12.01
N ARG A 79 9.00 5.79 -12.40
CA ARG A 79 8.73 7.22 -12.22
C ARG A 79 8.83 7.68 -10.76
N PHE A 80 8.64 6.78 -9.82
CA PHE A 80 8.69 7.01 -8.38
C PHE A 80 9.92 6.38 -7.71
N GLY A 81 10.91 5.97 -8.51
CA GLY A 81 12.19 5.42 -8.06
C GLY A 81 12.36 3.92 -8.28
N GLY A 82 11.32 3.19 -8.72
CA GLY A 82 11.45 1.75 -9.05
C GLY A 82 11.75 0.84 -7.85
N SER A 83 11.75 1.39 -6.63
CA SER A 83 12.22 0.68 -5.45
C SER A 83 11.18 -0.31 -4.93
N LYS A 84 11.69 -1.41 -4.38
CA LYS A 84 10.90 -2.34 -3.56
C LYS A 84 10.94 -1.85 -2.12
N VAL A 85 9.78 -1.45 -1.61
CA VAL A 85 9.58 -0.89 -0.27
C VAL A 85 8.57 -1.72 0.52
N ARG A 86 8.57 -1.55 1.84
CA ARG A 86 7.73 -2.35 2.73
C ARG A 86 6.46 -1.62 3.10
N VAL A 87 5.35 -2.35 3.20
CA VAL A 87 4.10 -1.87 3.81
C VAL A 87 4.27 -1.80 5.31
N VAL A 88 4.16 -0.60 5.88
CA VAL A 88 4.22 -0.35 7.33
C VAL A 88 2.83 -0.42 7.93
N ALA A 89 1.85 0.20 7.25
CA ALA A 89 0.47 0.22 7.70
C ALA A 89 -0.49 0.13 6.52
N GLU A 90 -1.68 -0.41 6.79
CA GLU A 90 -2.76 -0.58 5.83
C GLU A 90 -4.09 -0.20 6.48
N ALA A 91 -4.96 0.49 5.74
CA ALA A 91 -6.27 0.86 6.25
C ALA A 91 -7.24 1.23 5.13
N VAL A 92 -8.52 0.92 5.34
CA VAL A 92 -9.59 1.50 4.55
C VAL A 92 -9.85 2.93 5.05
N ARG A 93 -9.76 3.90 4.14
CA ARG A 93 -10.16 5.27 4.40
C ARG A 93 -11.62 5.42 4.01
N ASP A 94 -12.45 5.55 5.03
CA ASP A 94 -13.88 5.81 4.92
C ASP A 94 -14.22 6.98 5.83
N SER A 95 -14.68 8.09 5.26
CA SER A 95 -15.07 9.26 6.03
C SER A 95 -16.52 9.18 6.54
N GLY A 96 -17.26 8.11 6.23
CA GLY A 96 -18.68 7.96 6.54
C GLY A 96 -19.60 8.92 5.78
N ARG A 97 -19.06 9.74 4.87
CA ARG A 97 -19.81 10.72 4.08
C ARG A 97 -19.99 10.20 2.66
N PRO A 98 -21.22 10.03 2.15
CA PRO A 98 -21.47 9.48 0.82
C PRO A 98 -20.79 10.26 -0.33
N ALA A 99 -20.59 11.57 -0.16
CA ALA A 99 -19.96 12.42 -1.17
C ALA A 99 -18.43 12.26 -1.26
N LEU A 100 -17.79 11.63 -0.26
CA LEU A 100 -16.34 11.44 -0.24
C LEU A 100 -16.00 10.00 -0.64
N PRO A 101 -15.03 9.81 -1.55
CA PRO A 101 -14.67 8.49 -2.03
C PRO A 101 -13.99 7.68 -0.93
N LYS A 102 -14.39 6.42 -0.81
CA LYS A 102 -13.69 5.42 -0.01
C LYS A 102 -12.55 4.82 -0.82
N PHE A 103 -11.42 4.55 -0.17
CA PHE A 103 -10.27 3.93 -0.82
C PHE A 103 -9.44 3.14 0.17
N TYR A 104 -8.67 2.19 -0.34
CA TYR A 104 -7.71 1.42 0.45
C TYR A 104 -6.35 2.13 0.44
N ARG A 105 -5.78 2.42 1.61
CA ARG A 105 -4.50 3.12 1.76
C ARG A 105 -3.43 2.17 2.30
N LEU A 106 -2.25 2.22 1.70
CA LEU A 106 -1.02 1.65 2.23
C LEU A 106 -0.02 2.76 2.50
N ASP A 107 0.66 2.67 3.63
CA ASP A 107 1.75 3.54 4.03
C ASP A 107 3.06 2.74 3.97
N LEU A 108 4.07 3.29 3.30
CA LEU A 108 5.32 2.57 2.95
C LEU A 108 6.53 3.19 3.65
N SER A 109 7.48 2.35 4.05
CA SER A 109 8.78 2.75 4.62
C SER A 109 9.76 3.17 3.54
#